data_AF-A0A8T5RJD9-F1
#
_entry.id   AF-A0A8T5RJD9-F1
#
_cell.length_a   1.000
_cell.length_b   1.000
_cell.length_c   1.000
_cell.angle_alpha   90.00
_cell.angle_beta   90.00
_cell.angle_gamma   90.00
#
_symmetry.space_group_name_H-M   'P 1'
#
loop_
_entity.id
_entity.type
_entity.pdbx_description
1 polymer ?
#
loop_
_entity_poly.entity_id
_entity_poly.type
_entity_poly.pdbx_seq_one_letter_code
_entity_poly.pdbx_strand_id
1 'polypeptide(L)'
;SLGSGPARVKSKVEQKLFEEIKYNDDSDCAIIVFETSKSPNEEVMQIIADKCKVDINNTYAIYAPTACLTGSIQVAARIVETGIHKLHQIGFPIEIIQDGFGTTTLAPIAKNDIEAMGRTNDSIIAGGMTYYTINIDKEKEEEIFKLVRKAPAKCSSNYGKPFLELFKEVDYDFYKIDPGLFAPAIYSITNIKTGKTISSGLNNLDLLKKSYGLN
;
A
#
# COMPACT_ATOMS: atom_id res chain seq x y z
N SER A 1 -0.85 7.24 15.13
CA SER A 1 -1.54 6.58 14.00
C SER A 1 -0.78 6.88 12.72
N LEU A 2 -0.93 6.03 11.69
CA LEU A 2 -0.40 6.32 10.37
C LEU A 2 -1.33 7.33 9.68
N GLY A 3 -0.77 8.45 9.22
CA GLY A 3 -1.48 9.47 8.45
C GLY A 3 -1.33 9.20 6.96
N SER A 4 -2.45 9.19 6.23
CA SER A 4 -2.52 9.04 4.78
C SER A 4 -3.22 10.23 4.14
N GLY A 5 -3.21 10.29 2.80
CA GLY A 5 -4.00 11.25 2.04
C GLY A 5 -3.25 12.54 1.65
N PRO A 6 -3.97 13.49 1.03
CA PRO A 6 -3.38 14.66 0.36
C PRO A 6 -2.54 15.57 1.26
N ALA A 7 -2.86 15.69 2.56
CA ALA A 7 -2.09 16.53 3.48
C ALA A 7 -0.59 16.18 3.53
N ARG A 8 -0.20 14.93 3.19
CA ARG A 8 1.19 14.48 3.20
C ARG A 8 2.10 15.33 2.29
N VAL A 9 1.66 15.63 1.06
CA VAL A 9 2.47 16.43 0.13
C VAL A 9 2.70 17.86 0.63
N LYS A 10 1.75 18.42 1.38
CA LYS A 10 1.88 19.76 1.99
C LYS A 10 2.78 19.74 3.23
N SER A 11 2.59 18.76 4.10
CA SER A 11 3.38 18.60 5.34
C SER A 11 4.85 18.29 5.09
N LYS A 12 5.19 17.77 3.90
CA LYS A 12 6.54 17.41 3.43
C LYS A 12 7.34 16.56 4.42
N VAL A 13 6.66 15.73 5.22
CA VAL A 13 7.34 14.77 6.12
C VAL A 13 8.21 13.81 5.30
N GLU A 14 7.71 13.33 4.17
CA GLU A 14 8.43 12.49 3.22
C GLU A 14 9.03 13.31 2.06
N GLN A 15 9.77 14.38 2.38
CA GLN A 15 10.33 15.31 1.40
C GLN A 15 11.03 14.62 0.21
N LYS A 16 11.87 13.61 0.47
CA LYS A 16 12.60 12.88 -0.58
C LYS A 16 11.68 12.22 -1.60
N LEU A 17 10.56 11.65 -1.15
CA LEU A 17 9.57 11.01 -2.02
C LEU A 17 8.94 12.03 -2.97
N PHE A 18 8.51 13.18 -2.43
CA PHE A 18 7.84 14.22 -3.22
C PHE A 18 8.79 14.93 -4.20
N GLU A 19 10.07 15.07 -3.84
CA GLU A 19 11.12 15.54 -4.75
C GLU A 19 11.35 14.56 -5.90
N GLU A 20 11.40 13.26 -5.61
CA GLU A 20 11.60 12.21 -6.61
C GLU A 20 10.45 12.14 -7.62
N ILE A 21 9.21 12.14 -7.15
CA ILE A 21 8.02 12.10 -8.03
C ILE A 21 7.66 13.48 -8.61
N LYS A 22 8.39 14.54 -8.23
CA LYS A 22 8.21 15.92 -8.70
C LYS A 22 6.78 16.44 -8.55
N TYR A 23 6.14 16.12 -7.44
CA TYR A 23 4.76 16.50 -7.16
C TYR A 23 4.67 17.49 -5.99
N ASN A 24 3.85 18.52 -6.15
CA ASN A 24 3.56 19.52 -5.12
C ASN A 24 2.08 19.90 -5.19
N ASP A 25 1.51 20.29 -4.05
CA ASP A 25 0.12 20.71 -3.91
C ASP A 25 0.04 22.10 -3.27
N ASP A 26 -0.47 23.06 -4.02
CA ASP A 26 -0.59 24.48 -3.69
C ASP A 26 -2.00 24.88 -3.23
N SER A 27 -2.88 23.92 -2.96
CA SER A 27 -4.21 24.13 -2.40
C SER A 27 -4.20 24.93 -1.08
N ASP A 28 -5.33 25.55 -0.75
CA ASP A 28 -5.56 26.28 0.49
C ASP A 28 -6.20 25.42 1.60
N CYS A 29 -6.29 24.10 1.38
CA CYS A 29 -6.85 23.13 2.32
C CYS A 29 -5.91 21.95 2.56
N ALA A 30 -6.14 21.24 3.67
CA ALA A 30 -5.44 20.00 3.97
C ALA A 30 -6.43 18.92 4.38
N ILE A 31 -6.32 17.75 3.75
CA ILE A 31 -7.16 16.58 4.06
C ILE A 31 -6.25 15.43 4.46
N ILE A 32 -6.42 14.93 5.69
CA ILE A 32 -5.67 13.78 6.21
C ILE A 32 -6.62 12.63 6.56
N VAL A 33 -6.15 11.41 6.36
CA VAL A 33 -6.87 10.19 6.70
C VAL A 33 -6.09 9.44 7.77
N PHE A 34 -6.74 9.16 8.89
CA PHE A 34 -6.17 8.41 10.00
C PHE A 34 -6.76 7.01 10.12
N GLU A 35 -5.90 6.02 10.18
CA GLU A 35 -6.28 4.69 10.63
C GLU A 35 -6.17 4.63 12.17
N THR A 36 -7.31 4.85 12.85
CA THR A 36 -7.41 4.89 14.32
C THR A 36 -8.86 4.83 14.80
N SER A 37 -9.07 4.28 15.99
CA SER A 37 -10.36 4.30 16.71
C SER A 37 -10.63 5.60 17.47
N LYS A 38 -9.63 6.49 17.61
CA LYS A 38 -9.76 7.74 18.38
C LYS A 38 -9.91 8.93 17.44
N SER A 39 -10.93 9.75 17.68
CA SER A 39 -11.06 11.04 16.99
C SER A 39 -9.81 11.89 17.21
N PRO A 40 -9.25 12.54 16.17
CA PRO A 40 -8.20 13.52 16.37
C PRO A 40 -8.75 14.68 17.20
N ASN A 41 -7.97 15.14 18.19
CA ASN A 41 -8.32 16.29 19.02
C ASN A 41 -7.83 17.60 18.37
N GLU A 42 -8.19 18.73 18.97
CA GLU A 42 -7.82 20.07 18.49
C GLU A 42 -6.30 20.24 18.32
N GLU A 43 -5.51 19.74 19.27
CA GLU A 43 -4.05 19.80 19.22
C GLU A 43 -3.48 19.05 18.00
N VAL A 44 -3.96 17.83 17.73
CA VAL A 44 -3.57 17.05 16.55
C VAL A 44 -3.95 17.79 15.27
N MET A 45 -5.15 18.37 15.21
CA MET A 45 -5.61 19.13 14.04
C MET A 45 -4.76 20.39 13.82
N GLN A 46 -4.39 21.10 14.88
CA GLN A 46 -3.51 22.26 14.79
C GLN A 46 -2.11 21.89 14.26
N ILE A 47 -1.53 20.77 14.72
CA ILE A 47 -0.26 20.27 14.21
C ILE A 47 -0.33 20.00 12.69
N ILE A 48 -1.44 19.45 12.20
CA ILE A 48 -1.64 19.19 10.77
C ILE A 48 -1.71 20.51 10.00
N ALA A 49 -2.53 21.46 10.47
CA ALA A 49 -2.72 22.76 9.84
C ALA A 49 -1.38 23.51 9.72
N ASP A 50 -0.62 23.58 10.81
CA ASP A 50 0.67 24.25 10.87
C ASP A 50 1.69 23.61 9.92
N LYS A 51 1.78 22.28 9.92
CA LYS A 51 2.68 21.55 9.01
C LYS A 51 2.30 21.74 7.55
N CYS A 52 1.00 21.76 7.25
CA CYS A 52 0.50 21.93 5.89
C CYS A 52 0.45 23.40 5.46
N LYS A 53 0.70 24.34 6.38
CA LYS A 53 0.63 25.79 6.18
C LYS A 53 -0.73 26.25 5.65
N VAL A 54 -1.81 25.71 6.22
CA VAL A 54 -3.19 26.08 5.88
C VAL A 54 -3.95 26.54 7.13
N ASP A 55 -5.05 27.26 6.94
CA ASP A 55 -5.94 27.63 8.05
C ASP A 55 -6.57 26.38 8.69
N ILE A 56 -6.75 26.41 10.01
CA ILE A 56 -7.37 25.31 10.74
C ILE A 56 -8.82 25.04 10.27
N ASN A 57 -9.55 26.08 9.84
CA ASN A 57 -10.89 25.96 9.28
C ASN A 57 -10.90 25.28 7.90
N ASN A 58 -9.74 25.22 7.23
CA ASN A 58 -9.53 24.50 5.97
C ASN A 58 -8.79 23.16 6.17
N THR A 59 -8.73 22.66 7.40
CA THR A 59 -8.05 21.41 7.75
C THR A 59 -9.08 20.35 8.14
N TYR A 60 -9.11 19.26 7.37
CA TYR A 60 -10.09 18.20 7.51
C TYR A 60 -9.40 16.86 7.83
N ALA A 61 -10.01 16.10 8.73
CA ALA A 61 -9.58 14.75 9.03
C ALA A 61 -10.72 13.76 8.83
N ILE A 62 -10.40 12.66 8.17
CA ILE A 62 -11.22 11.44 8.14
C ILE A 62 -10.51 10.44 9.05
N TYR A 63 -11.25 9.73 9.91
CA TYR A 63 -10.67 8.67 10.71
C TYR A 63 -11.58 7.45 10.74
N ALA A 64 -10.97 6.27 10.77
CA ALA A 64 -11.67 5.00 10.93
C ALA A 64 -10.75 3.97 11.59
N PRO A 65 -11.27 3.10 12.49
CA PRO A 65 -10.51 1.98 13.02
C PRO A 65 -10.22 0.95 11.91
N THR A 66 -9.18 0.15 12.09
CA THR A 66 -8.86 -0.94 11.17
C THR A 66 -9.98 -1.99 11.17
N ALA A 67 -10.54 -2.30 12.34
CA ALA A 67 -11.63 -3.27 12.53
C ALA A 67 -13.02 -2.68 12.22
N CYS A 68 -13.20 -2.12 11.03
CA CYS A 68 -14.51 -1.75 10.50
C CYS A 68 -14.56 -1.90 8.98
N LEU A 69 -15.75 -1.75 8.39
CA LEU A 69 -15.93 -1.87 6.93
C LEU A 69 -15.06 -0.87 6.16
N THR A 70 -15.01 0.39 6.61
CA THR A 70 -14.16 1.42 6.01
C THR A 70 -12.69 1.06 6.09
N GLY A 71 -12.24 0.47 7.21
CA GLY A 71 -10.88 -0.05 7.38
C GLY A 71 -10.55 -1.14 6.37
N SER A 72 -11.42 -2.15 6.22
CA SER A 72 -11.25 -3.19 5.21
C SER A 72 -11.20 -2.63 3.78
N ILE A 73 -12.09 -1.68 3.45
CA ILE A 73 -12.16 -1.08 2.12
C ILE A 73 -10.91 -0.23 1.83
N GLN A 74 -10.51 0.65 2.74
CA GLN A 74 -9.40 1.57 2.46
C GLN A 74 -8.07 0.84 2.36
N VAL A 75 -7.82 -0.21 3.16
CA VAL A 75 -6.60 -1.02 3.01
C VAL A 75 -6.62 -1.76 1.68
N ALA A 76 -7.73 -2.41 1.33
CA ALA A 76 -7.87 -3.08 0.03
C ALA A 76 -7.69 -2.12 -1.16
N ALA A 77 -8.20 -0.89 -1.06
CA ALA A 77 -8.08 0.14 -2.08
C ALA A 77 -6.64 0.61 -2.32
N ARG A 78 -5.70 0.31 -1.40
CA ARG A 78 -4.27 0.58 -1.58
C ARG A 78 -3.57 -0.42 -2.48
N ILE A 79 -4.26 -1.41 -3.04
CA ILE A 79 -3.62 -2.47 -3.83
C ILE A 79 -2.66 -1.96 -4.92
N VAL A 80 -3.03 -0.87 -5.62
CA VAL A 80 -2.16 -0.21 -6.62
C VAL A 80 -1.00 0.51 -5.94
N GLU A 81 -1.25 1.25 -4.85
CA GLU A 81 -0.20 1.96 -4.10
C GLU A 81 0.84 1.00 -3.52
N THR A 82 0.40 -0.11 -2.89
CA THR A 82 1.32 -1.12 -2.34
C THR A 82 2.17 -1.75 -3.44
N GLY A 83 1.60 -1.97 -4.62
CA GLY A 83 2.37 -2.47 -5.76
C GLY A 83 3.41 -1.47 -6.27
N ILE A 84 3.05 -0.20 -6.44
CA ILE A 84 3.98 0.86 -6.84
C ILE A 84 5.07 1.06 -5.79
N HIS A 85 4.71 1.08 -4.51
CA HIS A 85 5.65 1.21 -3.39
C HIS A 85 6.68 0.07 -3.39
N LYS A 86 6.23 -1.19 -3.57
CA LYS A 86 7.15 -2.33 -3.67
C LYS A 86 8.03 -2.25 -4.92
N LEU A 87 7.49 -1.85 -6.07
CA LEU A 87 8.28 -1.64 -7.28
C LEU A 87 9.38 -0.59 -7.04
N HIS A 88 9.03 0.54 -6.44
CA HIS A 88 9.98 1.59 -6.06
C HIS A 88 11.09 1.06 -5.14
N GLN A 89 10.74 0.30 -4.10
CA GLN A 89 11.71 -0.29 -3.16
C GLN A 89 12.73 -1.22 -3.82
N ILE A 90 12.37 -1.89 -4.92
CA ILE A 90 13.29 -2.78 -5.65
C ILE A 90 14.02 -2.09 -6.81
N GLY A 91 13.94 -0.76 -6.88
CA GLY A 91 14.62 0.06 -7.89
C GLY A 91 13.91 0.09 -9.24
N PHE A 92 12.63 -0.23 -9.31
CA PHE A 92 11.84 -0.03 -10.53
C PHE A 92 11.61 1.47 -10.76
N PRO A 93 11.86 2.00 -11.97
CA PRO A 93 11.64 3.41 -12.29
C PRO A 93 10.14 3.69 -12.41
N ILE A 94 9.50 4.18 -11.34
CA ILE A 94 8.04 4.35 -11.28
C ILE A 94 7.50 5.41 -12.26
N GLU A 95 8.35 6.31 -12.76
CA GLU A 95 8.00 7.34 -13.73
C GLU A 95 7.62 6.78 -15.11
N ILE A 96 7.96 5.52 -15.41
CA ILE A 96 7.59 4.87 -16.67
C ILE A 96 6.14 4.36 -16.65
N ILE A 97 5.53 4.26 -15.46
CA ILE A 97 4.15 3.78 -15.28
C ILE A 97 3.20 4.87 -15.78
N GLN A 98 2.33 4.51 -16.72
CA GLN A 98 1.31 5.40 -17.27
C GLN A 98 -0.01 5.23 -16.53
N ASP A 99 -0.42 3.98 -16.35
CA ASP A 99 -1.71 3.61 -15.76
C ASP A 99 -1.55 2.39 -14.87
N GLY A 100 -2.47 2.26 -13.91
CA GLY A 100 -2.52 1.09 -13.04
C GLY A 100 -3.93 0.80 -12.55
N PHE A 101 -4.29 -0.47 -12.47
CA PHE A 101 -5.47 -0.93 -11.75
C PHE A 101 -5.14 -2.20 -10.97
N GLY A 102 -5.96 -2.54 -9.99
CA GLY A 102 -5.75 -3.74 -9.19
C GLY A 102 -7.01 -4.17 -8.47
N THR A 103 -7.00 -5.41 -8.02
CA THR A 103 -8.09 -6.02 -7.27
C THR A 103 -7.54 -6.81 -6.11
N THR A 104 -8.30 -6.89 -5.03
CA THR A 104 -8.02 -7.74 -3.89
C THR A 104 -9.33 -8.04 -3.17
N THR A 105 -9.31 -8.92 -2.19
CA THR A 105 -10.46 -9.25 -1.36
C THR A 105 -10.70 -8.16 -0.31
N LEU A 106 -11.96 -7.93 0.04
CA LEU A 106 -12.31 -7.18 1.24
C LEU A 106 -12.23 -8.11 2.44
N ALA A 107 -11.30 -7.85 3.35
CA ALA A 107 -11.15 -8.63 4.57
C ALA A 107 -12.44 -8.61 5.42
N PRO A 108 -12.92 -9.79 5.90
CA PRO A 108 -13.97 -9.83 6.90
C PRO A 108 -13.56 -9.06 8.15
N ILE A 109 -14.46 -8.19 8.61
CA ILE A 109 -14.23 -7.33 9.78
C ILE A 109 -13.85 -8.23 10.98
N ALA A 110 -12.70 -7.95 11.60
CA ALA A 110 -12.23 -8.70 12.75
C ALA A 110 -12.77 -8.14 14.07
N LYS A 111 -12.52 -8.85 15.18
CA LYS A 111 -12.98 -8.46 16.51
C LYS A 111 -12.24 -7.24 17.08
N ASN A 112 -10.99 -7.03 16.66
CA ASN A 112 -10.12 -5.96 17.14
C ASN A 112 -9.15 -5.51 16.03
N ASP A 113 -8.53 -4.34 16.21
CA ASP A 113 -7.66 -3.73 15.19
C ASP A 113 -6.41 -4.58 14.87
N ILE A 114 -5.88 -5.34 15.84
CA ILE A 114 -4.71 -6.21 15.62
C ILE A 114 -5.06 -7.37 14.68
N GLU A 115 -6.18 -8.04 14.91
CA GLU A 115 -6.67 -9.09 14.01
C GLU A 115 -7.07 -8.52 12.64
N ALA A 116 -7.69 -7.34 12.62
CA ALA A 116 -8.09 -6.68 11.39
C ALA A 116 -6.87 -6.35 10.52
N MET A 117 -5.82 -5.79 11.12
CA MET A 117 -4.54 -5.50 10.45
C MET A 117 -3.93 -6.76 9.82
N GLY A 118 -4.02 -7.92 10.48
CA GLY A 118 -3.61 -9.19 9.89
C GLY A 118 -4.40 -9.53 8.62
N ARG A 119 -5.72 -9.55 8.72
CA ARG A 119 -6.61 -9.93 7.62
C ARG A 119 -6.54 -8.95 6.44
N THR A 120 -6.50 -7.65 6.70
CA THR A 120 -6.44 -6.63 5.64
C THR A 120 -5.12 -6.70 4.87
N ASN A 121 -3.98 -6.87 5.56
CA ASN A 121 -2.69 -7.11 4.90
C ASN A 121 -2.66 -8.42 4.12
N ASP A 122 -3.17 -9.52 4.69
CA ASP A 122 -3.21 -10.81 4.00
C ASP A 122 -4.03 -10.76 2.70
N SER A 123 -5.05 -9.90 2.63
CA SER A 123 -5.82 -9.64 1.41
C SER A 123 -4.89 -9.21 0.27
N ILE A 124 -4.00 -8.25 0.54
CA ILE A 124 -3.02 -7.75 -0.44
C ILE A 124 -1.95 -8.82 -0.73
N ILE A 125 -1.36 -9.38 0.32
CA ILE A 125 -0.21 -10.30 0.26
C ILE A 125 -0.54 -11.58 -0.51
N ALA A 126 -1.73 -12.14 -0.28
CA ALA A 126 -2.12 -13.45 -0.80
C ALA A 126 -3.20 -13.40 -1.90
N GLY A 127 -3.95 -12.30 -2.02
CA GLY A 127 -5.01 -12.14 -3.02
C GLY A 127 -4.89 -10.90 -3.91
N GLY A 128 -3.92 -10.02 -3.65
CA GLY A 128 -3.75 -8.78 -4.38
C GLY A 128 -3.23 -9.00 -5.79
N MET A 129 -3.95 -8.51 -6.79
CA MET A 129 -3.57 -8.56 -8.19
C MET A 129 -3.42 -7.14 -8.72
N THR A 130 -2.30 -6.85 -9.35
CA THR A 130 -2.01 -5.53 -9.91
C THR A 130 -1.69 -5.63 -11.40
N TYR A 131 -2.11 -4.60 -12.12
CA TYR A 131 -1.94 -4.45 -13.55
C TYR A 131 -1.41 -3.05 -13.82
N TYR A 132 -0.23 -2.96 -14.42
CA TYR A 132 0.39 -1.70 -14.78
C TYR A 132 0.66 -1.63 -16.28
N THR A 133 0.51 -0.44 -16.81
CA THR A 133 0.87 -0.09 -18.17
C THR A 133 2.12 0.78 -18.13
N ILE A 134 3.17 0.39 -18.86
CA ILE A 134 4.44 1.12 -18.92
C ILE A 134 4.78 1.56 -20.33
N ASN A 135 5.58 2.61 -20.44
CA ASN A 135 6.04 3.16 -21.71
C ASN A 135 7.57 3.20 -21.77
N ILE A 136 8.18 2.19 -22.39
CA ILE A 136 9.64 2.07 -22.52
C ILE A 136 10.04 1.51 -23.88
N ASP A 137 11.28 1.79 -24.28
CA ASP A 137 11.88 1.18 -25.47
C ASP A 137 12.11 -0.33 -25.28
N LYS A 138 12.03 -1.07 -26.39
CA LYS A 138 12.09 -2.55 -26.41
C LYS A 138 13.38 -3.09 -25.80
N GLU A 139 14.48 -2.34 -25.94
CA GLU A 139 15.81 -2.70 -25.46
C GLU A 139 15.88 -2.77 -23.93
N LYS A 140 15.04 -2.00 -23.22
CA LYS A 140 14.97 -1.99 -21.75
C LYS A 140 13.95 -2.97 -21.18
N GLU A 141 13.12 -3.57 -22.03
CA GLU A 141 11.98 -4.41 -21.62
C GLU A 141 12.38 -5.56 -20.69
N GLU A 142 13.42 -6.32 -21.06
CA GLU A 142 13.82 -7.48 -20.26
C GLU A 142 14.44 -7.09 -18.91
N GLU A 143 15.12 -5.95 -18.82
CA GLU A 143 15.62 -5.43 -17.53
C GLU A 143 14.46 -5.12 -16.59
N ILE A 144 13.45 -4.41 -17.09
CA ILE A 144 12.25 -4.07 -16.33
C ILE A 144 11.49 -5.34 -15.94
N PHE A 145 11.33 -6.30 -16.85
CA PHE A 145 10.65 -7.57 -16.56
C PHE A 145 11.40 -8.41 -15.51
N LYS A 146 12.73 -8.31 -15.40
CA LYS A 146 13.49 -8.95 -14.31
C LYS A 146 13.19 -8.34 -12.94
N LEU A 147 12.95 -7.03 -12.86
CA LEU A 147 12.52 -6.39 -11.61
C LEU A 147 11.11 -6.85 -11.21
N VAL A 148 10.18 -6.92 -12.17
CA VAL A 148 8.80 -7.40 -11.93
C VAL A 148 8.79 -8.81 -11.32
N ARG A 149 9.69 -9.70 -11.76
CA ARG A 149 9.78 -11.07 -11.21
C ARG A 149 10.20 -11.14 -9.73
N LYS A 150 10.73 -10.05 -9.17
CA LYS A 150 11.14 -9.92 -7.76
C LYS A 150 10.12 -9.17 -6.90
N ALA A 151 9.09 -8.60 -7.51
CA ALA A 151 8.10 -7.75 -6.85
C ALA A 151 7.07 -8.51 -5.99
N PRO A 152 6.54 -9.68 -6.39
CA PRO A 152 5.50 -10.38 -5.65
C PRO A 152 5.85 -10.69 -4.20
N ALA A 153 4.86 -10.66 -3.31
CA ALA A 153 5.03 -10.99 -1.88
C ALA A 153 5.69 -12.36 -1.66
N LYS A 154 5.42 -13.33 -2.54
CA LYS A 154 6.04 -14.68 -2.47
C LYS A 154 7.57 -14.69 -2.57
N CYS A 155 8.18 -13.58 -2.99
CA CYS A 155 9.64 -13.44 -3.04
C CYS A 155 10.24 -13.04 -1.68
N SER A 156 9.41 -12.69 -0.70
CA SER A 156 9.84 -12.45 0.68
C SER A 156 10.18 -13.74 1.41
N SER A 157 11.19 -13.67 2.27
CA SER A 157 11.56 -14.77 3.17
C SER A 157 10.51 -15.07 4.25
N ASN A 158 9.62 -14.11 4.54
CA ASN A 158 8.56 -14.28 5.54
C ASN A 158 7.21 -14.73 4.95
N TYR A 159 7.13 -14.97 3.64
CA TYR A 159 5.89 -15.39 2.99
C TYR A 159 5.48 -16.82 3.37
N GLY A 160 4.16 -17.07 3.44
CA GLY A 160 3.59 -18.42 3.53
C GLY A 160 2.70 -18.69 4.75
N LYS A 161 2.55 -17.72 5.65
CA LYS A 161 1.64 -17.81 6.81
C LYS A 161 0.84 -16.51 6.96
N PRO A 162 -0.33 -16.53 7.64
CA PRO A 162 -1.08 -15.31 7.93
C PRO A 162 -0.23 -14.25 8.63
N PHE A 163 -0.40 -12.98 8.25
CA PHE A 163 0.40 -11.88 8.76
C PHE A 163 0.37 -11.79 10.29
N LEU A 164 -0.78 -12.03 10.92
CA LEU A 164 -0.90 -12.00 12.37
C LEU A 164 -0.06 -13.09 13.07
N GLU A 165 0.07 -14.27 12.46
CA GLU A 165 0.92 -15.35 13.00
C GLU A 165 2.39 -14.94 12.92
N LEU A 166 2.82 -14.43 11.76
CA LEU A 166 4.16 -13.88 11.57
C LEU A 166 4.45 -12.75 12.57
N PHE A 167 3.52 -11.80 12.72
CA PHE A 167 3.72 -10.64 13.57
C PHE A 167 3.86 -11.03 15.05
N LYS A 168 3.15 -12.09 15.49
CA LYS A 168 3.33 -12.70 16.81
C LYS A 168 4.70 -13.37 16.97
N GLU A 169 5.17 -14.10 15.97
CA GLU A 169 6.48 -14.79 16.03
C GLU A 169 7.66 -13.82 16.19
N VAL A 170 7.51 -12.58 15.72
CA VAL A 170 8.54 -11.54 15.84
C VAL A 170 8.30 -10.57 17.01
N ASP A 171 7.46 -10.95 17.99
CA ASP A 171 7.12 -10.14 19.16
C ASP A 171 6.50 -8.77 18.82
N TYR A 172 5.69 -8.72 17.76
CA TYR A 172 5.05 -7.50 17.26
C TYR A 172 6.05 -6.41 16.81
N ASP A 173 7.27 -6.82 16.43
CA ASP A 173 8.31 -5.93 15.92
C ASP A 173 8.33 -5.91 14.38
N PHE A 174 7.81 -4.82 13.80
CA PHE A 174 7.78 -4.62 12.35
C PHE A 174 9.18 -4.60 11.72
N TYR A 175 10.24 -4.21 12.44
CA TYR A 175 11.59 -4.15 11.89
C TYR A 175 12.20 -5.53 11.61
N LYS A 176 11.63 -6.58 12.21
CA LYS A 176 12.03 -7.97 11.98
C LYS A 176 11.29 -8.62 10.81
N ILE A 177 10.31 -7.93 10.23
CA ILE A 177 9.59 -8.40 9.03
C ILE A 177 10.32 -7.89 7.80
N ASP A 178 10.63 -8.80 6.88
CA ASP A 178 11.13 -8.48 5.55
C ASP A 178 10.17 -7.50 4.86
N PRO A 179 10.60 -6.26 4.56
CA PRO A 179 9.75 -5.26 3.93
C PRO A 179 9.19 -5.73 2.59
N GLY A 180 9.86 -6.69 1.93
CA GLY A 180 9.39 -7.27 0.68
C GLY A 180 8.11 -8.08 0.80
N LEU A 181 7.65 -8.40 2.01
CA LEU A 181 6.36 -9.05 2.24
C LEU A 181 5.19 -8.14 1.91
N PHE A 182 5.32 -6.82 2.13
CA PHE A 182 4.27 -5.83 1.88
C PHE A 182 4.14 -5.53 0.38
N ALA A 183 3.61 -6.51 -0.34
CA ALA A 183 3.49 -6.50 -1.79
C ALA A 183 2.24 -7.27 -2.24
N PRO A 184 1.66 -6.93 -3.39
CA PRO A 184 0.68 -7.76 -4.07
C PRO A 184 1.14 -9.21 -4.30
N ALA A 185 0.16 -10.11 -4.33
CA ALA A 185 0.34 -11.51 -4.69
C ALA A 185 0.76 -11.70 -6.16
N ILE A 186 0.19 -10.89 -7.07
CA ILE A 186 0.43 -10.93 -8.51
C ILE A 186 0.69 -9.52 -9.08
N TYR A 187 1.68 -9.43 -9.96
CA TYR A 187 1.98 -8.28 -10.79
C TYR A 187 1.87 -8.66 -12.26
N SER A 188 1.11 -7.87 -13.02
CA SER A 188 1.05 -7.93 -14.48
C SER A 188 1.49 -6.58 -15.04
N ILE A 189 2.52 -6.55 -15.89
CA ILE A 189 3.01 -5.32 -16.52
C ILE A 189 3.01 -5.45 -18.03
N THR A 190 2.37 -4.50 -18.70
CA THR A 190 2.29 -4.43 -20.16
C THR A 190 3.11 -3.24 -20.68
N ASN A 191 4.02 -3.50 -21.62
CA ASN A 191 4.71 -2.43 -22.35
C ASN A 191 3.89 -1.99 -23.57
N ILE A 192 3.42 -0.74 -23.59
CA ILE A 192 2.58 -0.23 -24.68
C ILE A 192 3.29 -0.18 -26.03
N LYS A 193 4.62 -0.01 -26.05
CA LYS A 193 5.38 0.09 -27.30
C LYS A 193 5.50 -1.26 -28.02
N THR A 194 5.50 -2.36 -27.28
CA THR A 194 5.71 -3.72 -27.81
C THR A 194 4.46 -4.59 -27.76
N GLY A 195 3.47 -4.22 -26.95
CA GLY A 195 2.26 -5.00 -26.68
C GLY A 195 2.51 -6.24 -25.82
N LYS A 196 3.73 -6.42 -25.28
CA LYS A 196 4.06 -7.58 -24.46
C LYS A 196 3.70 -7.36 -23.00
N THR A 197 3.20 -8.42 -22.39
CA THR A 197 2.87 -8.48 -20.96
C THR A 197 3.70 -9.54 -20.27
N ILE A 198 4.22 -9.22 -19.08
CA ILE A 198 4.72 -10.21 -18.12
C ILE A 198 3.76 -10.27 -16.93
N SER A 199 3.53 -11.49 -16.43
CA SER A 199 2.86 -11.72 -15.14
C SER A 199 3.78 -12.50 -14.21
N SER A 200 3.85 -12.10 -12.94
CA SER A 200 4.64 -12.75 -11.91
C SER A 200 3.91 -12.79 -10.58
N GLY A 201 4.10 -13.86 -9.82
CA GLY A 201 3.42 -14.09 -8.55
C GLY A 201 2.42 -15.23 -8.60
N LEU A 202 1.64 -15.39 -7.53
CA LEU A 202 0.54 -16.35 -7.46
C LEU A 202 -0.41 -15.98 -6.32
N ASN A 203 -1.69 -16.25 -6.52
CA ASN A 203 -2.68 -16.16 -5.45
C ASN A 203 -2.53 -17.34 -4.48
N ASN A 204 -2.74 -17.08 -3.20
CA ASN A 204 -2.69 -18.08 -2.13
C ASN A 204 -4.00 -18.09 -1.35
N LEU A 205 -5.00 -18.75 -1.94
CA LEU A 205 -6.34 -18.84 -1.37
C LEU A 205 -6.36 -19.60 -0.04
N ASP A 206 -5.45 -20.55 0.18
CA ASP A 206 -5.38 -21.30 1.42
C ASP A 206 -4.89 -20.43 2.58
N LEU A 207 -3.92 -19.54 2.34
CA LEU A 207 -3.50 -18.53 3.31
C LEU A 207 -4.65 -17.57 3.62
N LEU A 208 -5.38 -17.08 2.61
CA LEU A 208 -6.54 -16.20 2.82
C LEU A 208 -7.63 -16.88 3.64
N LYS A 209 -8.00 -18.12 3.29
CA LYS A 209 -8.98 -18.92 4.04
C LYS A 209 -8.57 -19.05 5.50
N LYS A 210 -7.30 -19.41 5.76
CA LYS A 210 -6.75 -19.50 7.12
C LYS A 210 -6.81 -18.17 7.85
N SER A 211 -6.38 -17.08 7.23
CA SER A 211 -6.39 -15.72 7.80
C SER A 211 -7.80 -15.26 8.17
N TYR A 212 -8.78 -15.58 7.31
CA TYR A 212 -10.17 -15.19 7.50
C TYR A 212 -10.95 -16.13 8.44
N GLY A 213 -10.37 -17.28 8.81
CA GLY A 213 -11.07 -18.31 9.59
C GLY A 213 -12.15 -19.04 8.80
N LEU A 214 -11.98 -19.17 7.49
CA LEU A 214 -12.86 -19.88 6.57
C LEU A 214 -12.29 -21.28 6.30
N ASN A 215 -12.46 -22.19 7.26
CA ASN A 215 -12.12 -23.60 7.09
C ASN A 215 -13.29 -24.39 6.52
#